data_AF-A0A1G9LZF1-F1
#
_entry.id   AF-A0A1G9LZF1-F1
#
_cell.length_a   1.000
_cell.length_b   1.000
_cell.length_c   1.000
_cell.angle_alpha   90.00
_cell.angle_beta   90.00
_cell.angle_gamma   90.00
#
_symmetry.space_group_name_H-M   'P 1'
#
loop_
_entity.id
_entity.type
_entity.pdbx_description
1 polymer ?
#
loop_
_entity_poly.entity_id
_entity_poly.type
_entity_poly.pdbx_seq_one_letter_code
_entity_poly.pdbx_strand_id
1 'polypeptide(L)'
;MINLTFEERKYLGNILEQLAKSIDLTDSQYEEAISKYAAVGKFLSNPECNLFAYNPKIVPQGSMRIGTVTRPVHQECEFDMDANCRLDIQLPVSQYKMKQLIGDCFKSSKVYKEMLEEKKRCWRLKYSESSRFHFDVVPATADNFKWLIDLGVPLRYAEHAVLITDNEHPDYYLTTSELPRSNPEGYALWFLDVMKIQADAIRMKLAAELRMSVQQVPDFKVRTPLQQAVQLMKRHRDLMYGDNEHKPISVIITTLAAKAYKDVMSYSSTGTFYDVLLDILERMPAYITTFNGIQWISNPVNPNENFADKWALDSRLEKEFRRWHSRMVESLRSDKIIGTQEELSEVLELSFGKTTVNQVFNIERDRFSKLRAAAGLISSGAAYTTSSGNITSVKTAVKNTAHSFHFGSKVKIPRHGDYKYAYLTHQKQLIEDNYDFLKCTIDRKVLICKGYVKLEESNISYKVKIEHVVGKEPKTTILEPLIKPSSKIHMYSDHSLCLSYAKETKWTEKTKVYENTIPWLIEWIIYYELYLVNGNVWEGKESPDHLTPATMNHNVDLE
;
A
#
# COMPACT_ATOMS: atom_id res chain seq x y z
N MET A 1 2.33 18.96 -21.88
CA MET A 1 2.38 18.25 -20.58
C MET A 1 1.93 19.24 -19.54
N ILE A 2 0.90 18.88 -18.79
CA ILE A 2 0.49 19.64 -17.62
C ILE A 2 1.62 19.59 -16.60
N ASN A 3 1.98 20.73 -16.03
CA ASN A 3 2.98 20.79 -14.97
C ASN A 3 2.26 20.99 -13.64
N LEU A 4 1.87 19.88 -13.00
CA LEU A 4 1.24 19.89 -11.69
C LEU A 4 2.24 20.37 -10.63
N THR A 5 1.77 21.12 -9.63
CA THR A 5 2.52 21.40 -8.41
C THR A 5 2.74 20.11 -7.59
N PHE A 6 3.67 20.14 -6.64
CA PHE A 6 3.92 18.96 -5.78
C PHE A 6 2.68 18.62 -4.94
N GLU A 7 1.99 19.66 -4.47
CA GLU A 7 0.79 19.58 -3.65
C GLU A 7 -0.38 18.96 -4.42
N GLU A 8 -0.60 19.37 -5.67
CA GLU A 8 -1.61 18.76 -6.54
C GLU A 8 -1.30 17.27 -6.81
N ARG A 9 -0.05 16.92 -7.12
CA ARG A 9 0.35 15.52 -7.31
C ARG A 9 0.17 14.69 -6.04
N LYS A 10 0.46 15.28 -4.88
CA LYS A 10 0.23 14.64 -3.57
C LYS A 10 -1.25 14.41 -3.31
N TYR A 11 -2.09 15.42 -3.55
CA TYR A 11 -3.54 15.30 -3.41
C TYR A 11 -4.11 14.20 -4.33
N LEU A 12 -3.74 14.21 -5.61
CA LEU A 12 -4.15 13.20 -6.58
C LEU A 12 -3.64 11.81 -6.21
N GLY A 13 -2.39 11.70 -5.77
CA GLY A 13 -1.80 10.47 -5.26
C GLY A 13 -2.65 9.89 -4.13
N ASN A 14 -3.03 10.71 -3.14
CA ASN A 14 -3.87 10.27 -2.03
C ASN A 14 -5.26 9.78 -2.49
N ILE A 15 -5.89 10.47 -3.45
CA ILE A 15 -7.17 10.04 -4.03
C ILE A 15 -7.01 8.68 -4.73
N LEU A 16 -5.97 8.51 -5.52
CA LEU A 16 -5.67 7.25 -6.23
C LEU A 16 -5.35 6.11 -5.27
N GLU A 17 -4.63 6.36 -4.16
CA GLU A 17 -4.39 5.37 -3.11
C GLU A 17 -5.70 4.93 -2.44
N GLN A 18 -6.61 5.88 -2.18
CA GLN A 18 -7.94 5.58 -1.64
C GLN A 18 -8.81 4.80 -2.62
N LEU A 19 -8.75 5.12 -3.91
CA LEU A 19 -9.39 4.34 -4.97
C LEU A 19 -8.84 2.92 -5.00
N ALA A 20 -7.51 2.74 -4.92
CA ALA A 20 -6.90 1.42 -4.87
C ALA A 20 -7.37 0.63 -3.63
N LYS A 21 -7.43 1.28 -2.46
CA LYS A 21 -7.95 0.69 -1.22
C LYS A 21 -9.44 0.34 -1.33
N SER A 22 -10.25 1.16 -2.00
CA SER A 22 -11.67 0.92 -2.17
C SER A 22 -11.98 -0.15 -3.23
N ILE A 23 -11.01 -0.58 -4.03
CA ILE A 23 -11.16 -1.75 -4.92
C ILE A 23 -10.42 -2.99 -4.41
N ASP A 24 -9.70 -2.92 -3.29
CA ASP A 24 -9.11 -4.08 -2.65
C ASP A 24 -10.17 -4.92 -1.91
N LEU A 25 -9.90 -6.19 -1.64
CA LEU A 25 -10.79 -7.02 -0.81
C LEU A 25 -10.82 -6.48 0.63
N THR A 26 -11.97 -6.62 1.29
CA THR A 26 -12.10 -6.29 2.71
C THR A 26 -11.37 -7.32 3.58
N ASP A 27 -11.04 -6.96 4.83
CA ASP A 27 -10.45 -7.90 5.81
C ASP A 27 -11.29 -9.20 5.91
N SER A 28 -12.62 -9.08 5.97
CA SER A 28 -13.53 -10.23 6.03
C SER A 28 -13.48 -11.10 4.78
N GLN A 29 -13.38 -10.51 3.58
CA GLN A 29 -13.27 -11.25 2.34
C GLN A 29 -11.92 -11.99 2.24
N TYR A 30 -10.84 -11.36 2.71
CA TYR A 30 -9.54 -12.03 2.81
C TYR A 30 -9.58 -13.21 3.78
N GLU A 31 -10.15 -13.03 4.96
CA GLU A 31 -10.32 -14.09 5.96
C GLU A 31 -11.17 -15.24 5.41
N GLU A 32 -12.26 -14.93 4.70
CA GLU A 32 -13.10 -15.93 4.03
C GLU A 32 -12.30 -16.71 2.98
N ALA A 33 -11.51 -16.04 2.14
CA ALA A 33 -10.68 -16.69 1.12
C ALA A 33 -9.63 -17.62 1.76
N ILE A 34 -8.98 -17.18 2.85
CA ILE A 34 -8.02 -18.01 3.61
C ILE A 34 -8.71 -19.23 4.21
N SER A 35 -9.92 -19.06 4.76
CA SER A 35 -10.70 -20.15 5.34
C SER A 35 -11.09 -21.20 4.29
N LYS A 36 -11.59 -20.77 3.12
CA LYS A 36 -11.92 -21.67 2.00
C LYS A 36 -10.69 -22.40 1.47
N TYR A 37 -9.56 -21.69 1.36
CA TYR A 37 -8.27 -22.29 1.01
C TYR A 37 -7.85 -23.39 1.99
N ALA A 38 -7.88 -23.10 3.28
CA ALA A 38 -7.52 -24.04 4.33
C ALA A 38 -8.45 -25.26 4.34
N ALA A 39 -9.75 -25.06 4.09
CA ALA A 39 -10.72 -26.15 3.99
C ALA A 39 -10.42 -27.10 2.81
N VAL A 40 -10.16 -26.57 1.62
CA VAL A 40 -9.79 -27.39 0.45
C VAL A 40 -8.45 -28.09 0.66
N GLY A 41 -7.45 -27.40 1.23
CA GLY A 41 -6.17 -28.01 1.58
C GLY A 41 -6.34 -29.19 2.55
N LYS A 42 -7.10 -28.99 3.63
CA LYS A 42 -7.40 -30.04 4.60
C LYS A 42 -8.14 -31.22 3.97
N PHE A 43 -9.07 -30.95 3.05
CA PHE A 43 -9.82 -31.98 2.35
C PHE A 43 -8.92 -32.82 1.44
N LEU A 44 -8.09 -32.18 0.61
CA LEU A 44 -7.21 -32.88 -0.33
C LEU A 44 -6.11 -33.68 0.38
N SER A 45 -5.68 -33.23 1.56
CA SER A 45 -4.71 -33.95 2.41
C SER A 45 -5.37 -34.93 3.41
N ASN A 46 -6.67 -35.21 3.30
CA ASN A 46 -7.35 -36.17 4.17
C ASN A 46 -6.84 -37.60 3.87
N PRO A 47 -6.40 -38.40 4.87
CA PRO A 47 -6.01 -39.80 4.70
C PRO A 47 -7.05 -40.70 4.04
N GLU A 48 -8.34 -40.37 4.14
CA GLU A 48 -9.42 -41.11 3.49
C GLU A 48 -9.51 -40.83 1.97
N CYS A 49 -8.84 -39.79 1.47
CA CYS A 49 -8.76 -39.53 0.05
C CYS A 49 -7.59 -40.30 -0.59
N ASN A 50 -7.84 -40.89 -1.76
CA ASN A 50 -6.83 -41.58 -2.59
C ASN A 50 -5.62 -40.69 -2.96
N LEU A 51 -5.75 -39.37 -2.82
CA LEU A 51 -4.69 -38.40 -3.08
C LEU A 51 -3.60 -38.41 -1.98
N PHE A 52 -3.91 -38.86 -0.76
CA PHE A 52 -3.00 -38.81 0.40
C PHE A 52 -1.67 -39.51 0.15
N ALA A 53 -1.69 -40.62 -0.60
CA ALA A 53 -0.49 -41.38 -0.97
C ALA A 53 0.53 -40.56 -1.79
N TYR A 54 0.11 -39.45 -2.38
CA TYR A 54 0.93 -38.56 -3.20
C TYR A 54 1.32 -37.27 -2.47
N ASN A 55 1.16 -37.19 -1.15
CA ASN A 55 1.56 -36.04 -0.32
C ASN A 55 1.11 -34.67 -0.90
N PRO A 56 -0.20 -34.46 -1.11
CA PRO A 56 -0.70 -33.29 -1.82
C PRO A 56 -0.41 -32.01 -1.07
N LYS A 57 0.20 -31.04 -1.76
CA LYS A 57 0.51 -29.71 -1.24
C LYS A 57 -0.17 -28.65 -2.07
N ILE A 58 -1.09 -27.90 -1.46
CA ILE A 58 -1.73 -26.77 -2.11
C ILE A 58 -0.83 -25.55 -1.98
N VAL A 59 -0.49 -24.92 -3.10
CA VAL A 59 0.33 -23.70 -3.14
C VAL A 59 -0.48 -22.61 -3.83
N PRO A 60 -0.78 -21.48 -3.17
CA PRO A 60 -1.55 -20.40 -3.79
C PRO A 60 -0.77 -19.81 -4.97
N GLN A 61 -1.49 -19.24 -5.93
CA GLN A 61 -0.93 -18.56 -7.09
C GLN A 61 -1.83 -17.40 -7.53
N GLY A 62 -1.50 -16.80 -8.67
CA GLY A 62 -2.32 -15.75 -9.27
C GLY A 62 -2.39 -14.47 -8.44
N SER A 63 -3.43 -13.68 -8.69
CA SER A 63 -3.55 -12.32 -8.15
C SER A 63 -3.71 -12.26 -6.64
N MET A 64 -4.30 -13.30 -6.03
CA MET A 64 -4.39 -13.43 -4.57
C MET A 64 -3.01 -13.53 -3.94
N ARG A 65 -2.12 -14.37 -4.48
CA ARG A 65 -0.79 -14.58 -3.90
C ARG A 65 0.11 -13.35 -3.94
N ILE A 66 0.04 -12.59 -5.02
CA ILE A 66 0.82 -11.35 -5.17
C ILE A 66 0.07 -10.12 -4.64
N GLY A 67 -1.13 -10.29 -4.06
CA GLY A 67 -1.94 -9.23 -3.48
C GLY A 67 -2.38 -8.15 -4.47
N THR A 68 -2.71 -8.56 -5.71
CA THR A 68 -3.22 -7.68 -6.77
C THR A 68 -4.65 -8.05 -7.20
N VAL A 69 -5.33 -8.86 -6.39
CA VAL A 69 -6.76 -9.14 -6.57
C VAL A 69 -7.54 -7.82 -6.49
N THR A 70 -8.55 -7.68 -7.34
CA THR A 70 -9.44 -6.53 -7.35
C THR A 70 -10.83 -7.02 -7.02
N ARG A 71 -11.54 -6.31 -6.13
CA ARG A 71 -12.98 -6.50 -6.01
C ARG A 71 -13.60 -6.36 -7.39
N PRO A 72 -14.60 -7.18 -7.72
CA PRO A 72 -15.24 -7.05 -9.00
C PRO A 72 -16.01 -5.73 -9.15
N VAL A 73 -16.24 -5.29 -10.39
CA VAL A 73 -16.88 -4.00 -10.68
C VAL A 73 -18.36 -4.01 -10.31
N HIS A 74 -19.03 -5.11 -10.66
CA HIS A 74 -20.41 -5.37 -10.29
C HIS A 74 -20.44 -6.27 -9.07
N GLN A 75 -21.43 -6.08 -8.20
CA GLN A 75 -21.63 -6.96 -7.04
C GLN A 75 -21.83 -8.43 -7.48
N GLU A 76 -22.22 -8.65 -8.75
CA GLU A 76 -22.46 -9.94 -9.40
C GLU A 76 -21.23 -10.66 -9.92
N CYS A 77 -20.10 -9.98 -10.03
CA CYS A 77 -18.90 -10.60 -10.53
C CYS A 77 -18.17 -11.38 -9.41
N GLU A 78 -17.51 -12.46 -9.80
CA GLU A 78 -16.87 -13.42 -8.89
C GLU A 78 -15.41 -13.06 -8.63
N PHE A 79 -14.86 -13.48 -7.49
CA PHE A 79 -13.42 -13.40 -7.25
C PHE A 79 -12.76 -14.77 -7.32
N ASP A 80 -11.64 -14.84 -8.04
CA ASP A 80 -10.90 -16.06 -8.32
C ASP A 80 -9.79 -16.30 -7.29
N MET A 81 -9.72 -17.51 -6.78
CA MET A 81 -8.55 -18.05 -6.11
C MET A 81 -7.91 -19.12 -6.97
N ASP A 82 -6.62 -18.97 -7.24
CA ASP A 82 -5.86 -19.96 -7.99
C ASP A 82 -4.89 -20.68 -7.04
N ALA A 83 -4.76 -21.99 -7.19
CA ALA A 83 -3.70 -22.77 -6.56
C ALA A 83 -3.19 -23.91 -7.44
N ASN A 84 -1.94 -24.29 -7.21
CA ASN A 84 -1.44 -25.58 -7.65
C ASN A 84 -1.62 -26.61 -6.55
N CYS A 85 -2.03 -27.82 -6.91
CA CYS A 85 -1.95 -28.99 -6.04
C CYS A 85 -0.74 -29.81 -6.48
N ARG A 86 0.38 -29.65 -5.78
CA ARG A 86 1.61 -30.36 -6.03
C ARG A 86 1.53 -31.75 -5.44
N LEU A 87 1.73 -32.75 -6.28
CA LEU A 87 1.70 -34.17 -5.95
C LEU A 87 3.11 -34.74 -6.09
N ASP A 88 3.53 -35.56 -5.14
CA ASP A 88 4.78 -36.32 -5.20
C ASP A 88 4.53 -37.58 -6.07
N ILE A 89 4.49 -37.38 -7.39
CA ILE A 89 4.27 -38.44 -8.40
C ILE A 89 5.57 -38.73 -9.14
N GLN A 90 5.90 -40.02 -9.30
CA GLN A 90 6.99 -40.47 -10.15
C GLN A 90 6.60 -40.42 -11.63
N LEU A 91 7.47 -39.84 -12.45
CA LEU A 91 7.38 -39.88 -13.91
C LEU A 91 7.88 -41.23 -14.45
N PRO A 92 7.38 -41.70 -15.62
CA PRO A 92 6.41 -41.04 -16.49
C PRO A 92 4.96 -41.17 -15.99
N VAL A 93 4.13 -40.18 -16.29
CA VAL A 93 2.69 -40.19 -15.96
C VAL A 93 1.90 -39.50 -17.08
N SER A 94 0.63 -39.86 -17.27
CA SER A 94 -0.24 -39.09 -18.16
C SER A 94 -0.84 -37.88 -17.44
N GLN A 95 -1.03 -36.79 -18.18
CA GLN A 95 -1.71 -35.59 -17.68
C GLN A 95 -3.14 -35.93 -17.23
N TYR A 96 -3.83 -36.80 -17.99
CA TYR A 96 -5.14 -37.34 -17.62
C TYR A 96 -5.14 -37.97 -16.23
N LYS A 97 -4.20 -38.88 -15.94
CA LYS A 97 -4.13 -39.56 -14.63
C LYS A 97 -3.89 -38.56 -13.51
N MET A 98 -2.94 -37.63 -13.68
CA MET A 98 -2.66 -36.60 -12.68
C MET A 98 -3.88 -35.72 -12.40
N LYS A 99 -4.63 -35.35 -13.45
CA LYS A 99 -5.85 -34.56 -13.32
C LYS A 99 -6.96 -35.34 -12.62
N GLN A 100 -7.20 -36.60 -12.98
CA GLN A 100 -8.26 -37.41 -12.36
C GLN A 100 -7.97 -37.75 -10.90
N LEU A 101 -6.72 -37.89 -10.46
CA LEU A 101 -6.40 -38.09 -9.04
C LEU A 101 -7.03 -37.01 -8.14
N ILE A 102 -6.96 -35.75 -8.56
CA ILE A 102 -7.57 -34.63 -7.84
C ILE A 102 -9.08 -34.62 -8.05
N GLY A 103 -9.53 -34.80 -9.29
CA GLY A 103 -10.97 -34.79 -9.63
C GLY A 103 -11.74 -35.87 -8.87
N ASP A 104 -11.21 -37.08 -8.76
CA ASP A 104 -11.82 -38.20 -8.06
C ASP A 104 -11.82 -37.98 -6.54
N CYS A 105 -10.80 -37.32 -6.00
CA CYS A 105 -10.81 -36.85 -4.61
C CYS A 105 -12.01 -35.94 -4.36
N PHE A 106 -12.21 -34.90 -5.18
CA PHE A 106 -13.36 -34.00 -5.05
C PHE A 106 -14.70 -34.71 -5.24
N LYS A 107 -14.81 -35.61 -6.23
CA LYS A 107 -16.03 -36.40 -6.49
C LYS A 107 -16.42 -37.34 -5.34
N SER A 108 -15.47 -37.70 -4.47
CA SER A 108 -15.76 -38.53 -3.28
C SER A 108 -16.55 -37.79 -2.20
N SER A 109 -16.51 -36.45 -2.19
CA SER A 109 -17.29 -35.61 -1.30
C SER A 109 -18.59 -35.19 -1.97
N LYS A 110 -19.73 -35.40 -1.29
CA LYS A 110 -21.04 -34.91 -1.78
C LYS A 110 -21.01 -33.39 -2.02
N VAL A 111 -20.35 -32.65 -1.13
CA VAL A 111 -20.28 -31.18 -1.17
C VAL A 111 -19.44 -30.70 -2.34
N TYR A 112 -18.19 -31.18 -2.47
CA TYR A 112 -17.31 -30.68 -3.53
C TYR A 112 -17.72 -31.19 -4.91
N LYS A 113 -18.30 -32.40 -5.00
CA LYS A 113 -18.81 -32.95 -6.26
C LYS A 113 -19.84 -32.04 -6.93
N GLU A 114 -20.73 -31.44 -6.17
CA GLU A 114 -21.77 -30.53 -6.69
C GLU A 114 -21.20 -29.20 -7.20
N MET A 115 -20.05 -28.78 -6.66
CA MET A 115 -19.37 -27.53 -7.03
C MET A 115 -18.34 -27.71 -8.16
N LEU A 116 -17.99 -28.96 -8.50
CA LEU A 116 -16.83 -29.28 -9.33
C LEU A 116 -17.12 -29.08 -10.82
N GLU A 117 -16.29 -28.30 -11.48
CA GLU A 117 -16.27 -28.13 -12.93
C GLU A 117 -14.87 -28.44 -13.49
N GLU A 118 -14.80 -29.21 -14.57
CA GLU A 118 -13.55 -29.44 -15.29
C GLU A 118 -13.24 -28.27 -16.23
N LYS A 119 -12.07 -27.65 -16.08
CA LYS A 119 -11.53 -26.65 -17.02
C LYS A 119 -10.31 -27.20 -17.74
N LYS A 120 -9.77 -26.45 -18.71
CA LYS A 120 -8.64 -26.90 -19.54
C LYS A 120 -7.45 -27.45 -18.74
N ARG A 121 -6.96 -26.66 -17.78
CA ARG A 121 -5.77 -26.98 -16.96
C ARG A 121 -6.06 -27.32 -15.50
N CYS A 122 -7.25 -27.00 -15.00
CA CYS A 122 -7.59 -27.09 -13.59
C CYS A 122 -8.96 -27.75 -13.35
N TRP A 123 -9.21 -28.05 -12.08
CA TRP A 123 -10.53 -28.26 -11.52
C TRP A 123 -11.00 -26.97 -10.86
N ARG A 124 -12.19 -26.48 -11.23
CA ARG A 124 -12.80 -25.30 -10.64
C ARG A 124 -13.86 -25.72 -9.63
N LEU A 125 -13.80 -25.17 -8.42
CA LEU A 125 -14.89 -25.25 -7.44
C LEU A 125 -15.72 -23.97 -7.55
N LYS A 126 -16.98 -24.11 -7.97
CA LYS A 126 -17.97 -23.05 -8.01
C LYS A 126 -18.74 -23.00 -6.70
N TYR A 127 -18.39 -22.04 -5.84
CA TYR A 127 -19.18 -21.82 -4.63
C TYR A 127 -20.49 -21.09 -4.96
N SER A 128 -21.46 -21.13 -4.03
CA SER A 128 -22.82 -20.61 -4.26
C SER A 128 -22.83 -19.17 -4.78
N GLU A 129 -23.91 -18.80 -5.50
CA GLU A 129 -24.13 -17.44 -6.02
C GLU A 129 -24.12 -16.35 -4.94
N SER A 130 -24.33 -16.70 -3.67
CA SER A 130 -24.20 -15.78 -2.54
C SER A 130 -22.74 -15.44 -2.20
N SER A 131 -21.80 -16.34 -2.50
CA SER A 131 -20.38 -16.20 -2.18
C SER A 131 -19.53 -15.76 -3.37
N ARG A 132 -20.04 -15.93 -4.61
CA ARG A 132 -19.44 -15.47 -5.88
C ARG A 132 -17.92 -15.69 -5.93
N PHE A 133 -17.54 -16.94 -5.69
CA PHE A 133 -16.15 -17.32 -5.48
C PHE A 133 -15.83 -18.58 -6.28
N HIS A 134 -14.75 -18.50 -7.05
CA HIS A 134 -14.20 -19.63 -7.80
C HIS A 134 -12.86 -20.02 -7.23
N PHE A 135 -12.64 -21.31 -7.05
CA PHE A 135 -11.34 -21.85 -6.65
C PHE A 135 -10.83 -22.82 -7.71
N ASP A 136 -9.82 -22.39 -8.45
CA ASP A 136 -9.12 -23.18 -9.45
C ASP A 136 -7.92 -23.93 -8.85
N VAL A 137 -7.94 -25.25 -8.99
CA VAL A 137 -6.88 -26.15 -8.54
C VAL A 137 -6.23 -26.83 -9.74
N VAL A 138 -5.00 -26.42 -10.06
CA VAL A 138 -4.19 -26.99 -11.15
C VAL A 138 -3.42 -28.20 -10.60
N PRO A 139 -3.59 -29.41 -11.16
CA PRO A 139 -2.73 -30.55 -10.83
C PRO A 139 -1.30 -30.28 -11.25
N ALA A 140 -0.34 -30.53 -10.36
CA ALA A 140 1.07 -30.30 -10.60
C ALA A 140 1.97 -31.37 -9.98
N THR A 141 3.15 -31.58 -10.56
CA THR A 141 4.28 -32.30 -9.93
C THR A 141 5.56 -31.48 -10.10
N ALA A 142 6.60 -31.77 -9.33
CA ALA A 142 7.87 -31.04 -9.43
C ALA A 142 8.55 -31.27 -10.80
N ASP A 143 9.14 -30.22 -11.37
CA ASP A 143 9.98 -30.32 -12.58
C ASP A 143 11.47 -30.30 -12.20
N ASN A 144 12.32 -30.82 -13.09
CA ASN A 144 13.76 -30.62 -13.00
C ASN A 144 14.09 -29.17 -13.41
N PHE A 145 14.31 -28.30 -12.44
CA PHE A 145 14.53 -26.88 -12.66
C PHE A 145 15.88 -26.50 -13.31
N LYS A 146 16.77 -27.47 -13.60
CA LYS A 146 18.11 -27.18 -14.15
C LYS A 146 18.05 -26.35 -15.43
N TRP A 147 17.07 -26.63 -16.31
CA TRP A 147 16.91 -25.87 -17.54
C TRP A 147 16.60 -24.38 -17.29
N LEU A 148 15.93 -24.02 -16.18
CA LEU A 148 15.71 -22.62 -15.81
C LEU A 148 17.01 -21.95 -15.35
N ILE A 149 17.85 -22.68 -14.60
CA ILE A 149 19.17 -22.19 -14.19
C ILE A 149 20.04 -21.92 -15.42
N ASP A 150 20.04 -22.83 -16.39
CA ASP A 150 20.79 -22.70 -17.64
C ASP A 150 20.31 -21.49 -18.48
N LEU A 151 19.05 -21.07 -18.31
CA LEU A 151 18.48 -19.83 -18.88
C LEU A 151 18.77 -18.57 -18.05
N GLY A 152 19.54 -18.68 -16.95
CA GLY A 152 19.90 -17.56 -16.08
C GLY A 152 18.85 -17.18 -15.04
N VAL A 153 17.83 -18.02 -14.81
CA VAL A 153 16.84 -17.79 -13.74
C VAL A 153 17.47 -18.08 -12.37
N PRO A 154 17.41 -17.16 -11.40
CA PRO A 154 17.93 -17.40 -10.05
C PRO A 154 17.35 -18.65 -9.38
N LEU A 155 18.19 -19.39 -8.64
CA LEU A 155 17.81 -20.63 -7.94
C LEU A 155 16.53 -20.48 -7.10
N ARG A 156 16.44 -19.38 -6.34
CA ARG A 156 15.29 -19.05 -5.48
C ARG A 156 13.93 -18.99 -6.19
N TYR A 157 13.92 -18.86 -7.52
CA TYR A 157 12.70 -18.91 -8.32
C TYR A 157 12.63 -20.23 -9.08
N ALA A 158 13.75 -20.68 -9.64
CA ALA A 158 13.82 -21.88 -10.46
C ALA A 158 13.39 -23.14 -9.70
N GLU A 159 13.77 -23.28 -8.42
CA GLU A 159 13.48 -24.48 -7.61
C GLU A 159 11.97 -24.78 -7.43
N HIS A 160 11.11 -23.83 -7.78
CA HIS A 160 9.66 -23.94 -7.72
C HIS A 160 9.01 -24.36 -9.04
N ALA A 161 9.80 -24.74 -10.05
CA ALA A 161 9.30 -25.24 -11.33
C ALA A 161 8.41 -26.48 -11.16
N VAL A 162 7.33 -26.51 -11.93
CA VAL A 162 6.34 -27.58 -11.91
C VAL A 162 5.94 -28.01 -13.31
N LEU A 163 5.54 -29.27 -13.41
CA LEU A 163 4.83 -29.83 -14.55
C LEU A 163 3.33 -29.78 -14.28
N ILE A 164 2.54 -29.30 -15.24
CA ILE A 164 1.09 -29.12 -15.11
C ILE A 164 0.31 -29.95 -16.14
N THR A 165 -1.02 -29.94 -16.04
CA THR A 165 -1.91 -30.60 -17.01
C THR A 165 -2.57 -29.61 -17.97
N ASP A 166 -2.84 -30.04 -19.19
CA ASP A 166 -3.65 -29.36 -20.18
C ASP A 166 -4.43 -30.40 -20.99
N ASN A 167 -5.77 -30.41 -20.87
CA ASN A 167 -6.60 -31.43 -21.53
C ASN A 167 -6.76 -31.25 -23.05
N GLU A 168 -6.26 -30.15 -23.60
CA GLU A 168 -6.18 -29.93 -25.04
C GLU A 168 -4.78 -30.28 -25.60
N HIS A 169 -3.85 -30.69 -24.73
CA HIS A 169 -2.51 -31.11 -25.17
C HIS A 169 -2.59 -32.41 -25.98
N PRO A 170 -1.90 -32.54 -27.12
CA PRO A 170 -1.92 -33.77 -27.93
C PRO A 170 -1.55 -35.03 -27.12
N ASP A 171 -0.62 -34.87 -26.18
CA ASP A 171 -0.12 -35.96 -25.34
C ASP A 171 -0.90 -36.15 -24.02
N TYR A 172 -2.11 -35.57 -23.89
CA TYR A 172 -2.86 -35.58 -22.62
C TYR A 172 -3.08 -36.99 -22.03
N TYR A 173 -3.31 -37.98 -22.89
CA TYR A 173 -3.50 -39.39 -22.49
C TYR A 173 -2.19 -40.20 -22.48
N LEU A 174 -1.10 -39.69 -23.04
CA LEU A 174 0.17 -40.42 -23.14
C LEU A 174 0.92 -40.40 -21.81
N THR A 175 1.50 -41.54 -21.45
CA THR A 175 2.40 -41.64 -20.29
C THR A 175 3.79 -41.18 -20.71
N THR A 176 4.20 -40.00 -20.24
CA THR A 176 5.46 -39.35 -20.65
C THR A 176 6.10 -38.61 -19.46
N SER A 177 7.35 -38.21 -19.62
CA SER A 177 8.05 -37.30 -18.70
C SER A 177 8.01 -35.85 -19.18
N GLU A 178 7.66 -35.59 -20.44
CA GLU A 178 7.61 -34.26 -21.05
C GLU A 178 6.21 -33.66 -20.93
N LEU A 179 5.80 -33.34 -19.70
CA LEU A 179 4.55 -32.63 -19.43
C LEU A 179 4.74 -31.10 -19.65
N PRO A 180 3.66 -30.33 -19.86
CA PRO A 180 3.72 -28.88 -19.91
C PRO A 180 4.41 -28.27 -18.69
N ARG A 181 5.44 -27.43 -18.91
CA ARG A 181 6.22 -26.77 -17.85
C ARG A 181 5.60 -25.45 -17.42
N SER A 182 5.68 -25.12 -16.14
CA SER A 182 5.26 -23.83 -15.58
C SER A 182 6.05 -23.48 -14.30
N ASN A 183 6.01 -22.23 -13.88
CA ASN A 183 6.63 -21.80 -12.62
C ASN A 183 5.86 -20.62 -11.96
N PRO A 184 4.59 -20.82 -11.57
CA PRO A 184 3.77 -19.75 -11.02
C PRO A 184 4.22 -19.30 -9.63
N GLU A 185 4.87 -20.20 -8.87
CA GLU A 185 5.43 -19.86 -7.57
C GLU A 185 6.71 -19.03 -7.69
N GLY A 186 7.63 -19.41 -8.57
CA GLY A 186 8.78 -18.58 -8.91
C GLY A 186 8.35 -17.18 -9.37
N TYR A 187 7.30 -17.09 -10.20
CA TYR A 187 6.76 -15.80 -10.65
C TYR A 187 6.24 -14.96 -9.48
N ALA A 188 5.49 -15.57 -8.56
CA ALA A 188 5.00 -14.88 -7.38
C ALA A 188 6.15 -14.39 -6.50
N LEU A 189 7.18 -15.22 -6.26
CA LEU A 189 8.37 -14.82 -5.50
C LEU A 189 9.13 -13.68 -6.19
N TRP A 190 9.28 -13.73 -7.51
CA TRP A 190 9.88 -12.63 -8.28
C TRP A 190 9.12 -11.32 -8.09
N PHE A 191 7.79 -11.35 -8.18
CA PHE A 191 6.97 -10.16 -8.00
C PHE A 191 7.08 -9.62 -6.56
N LEU A 192 7.04 -10.50 -5.55
CA LEU A 192 7.23 -10.13 -4.15
C LEU A 192 8.61 -9.50 -3.90
N ASP A 193 9.66 -10.00 -4.55
CA ASP A 193 11.00 -9.40 -4.44
C ASP A 193 11.08 -8.01 -5.08
N VAL A 194 10.35 -7.77 -6.17
CA VAL A 194 10.20 -6.42 -6.74
C VAL A 194 9.48 -5.49 -5.75
N MET A 195 8.48 -5.99 -5.02
CA MET A 195 7.74 -5.21 -4.01
C MET A 195 8.54 -4.91 -2.73
N LYS A 196 9.50 -5.77 -2.35
CA LYS A 196 10.25 -5.65 -1.09
C LYS A 196 10.94 -4.29 -0.91
N ILE A 197 11.27 -3.61 -2.02
CA ILE A 197 11.88 -2.28 -2.02
C ILE A 197 11.17 -1.31 -1.05
N GLN A 198 9.84 -1.33 -0.99
CA GLN A 198 9.05 -0.46 -0.11
C GLN A 198 8.25 -1.22 0.97
N ALA A 199 8.08 -2.53 0.83
CA ALA A 199 7.24 -3.33 1.74
C ALA A 199 7.69 -3.25 3.21
N ASP A 200 9.00 -3.27 3.48
CA ASP A 200 9.52 -3.25 4.86
C ASP A 200 9.24 -1.91 5.55
N ALA A 201 9.45 -0.79 4.84
CA ALA A 201 9.13 0.54 5.35
C ALA A 201 7.63 0.70 5.64
N ILE A 202 6.78 0.19 4.75
CA ILE A 202 5.33 0.20 4.92
C ILE A 202 4.91 -0.66 6.11
N ARG A 203 5.50 -1.85 6.27
CA ARG A 203 5.22 -2.74 7.40
C ARG A 203 5.62 -2.12 8.72
N MET A 204 6.79 -1.49 8.81
CA MET A 204 7.23 -0.79 10.01
C MET A 204 6.28 0.34 10.39
N LYS A 205 5.84 1.14 9.40
CA LYS A 205 4.83 2.19 9.62
C LYS A 205 3.52 1.60 10.13
N LEU A 206 3.00 0.58 9.47
CA LEU A 206 1.73 -0.06 9.83
C LEU A 206 1.78 -0.70 11.23
N ALA A 207 2.90 -1.34 11.59
CA ALA A 207 3.11 -1.91 12.93
C ALA A 207 3.00 -0.83 14.02
N ALA A 208 3.63 0.33 13.79
CA ALA A 208 3.56 1.46 14.70
C ALA A 208 2.13 2.03 14.79
N GLU A 209 1.44 2.20 13.65
CA GLU A 209 0.05 2.68 13.60
C GLU A 209 -0.92 1.77 14.35
N LEU A 210 -0.78 0.46 14.14
CA LEU A 210 -1.62 -0.56 14.78
C LEU A 210 -1.15 -0.91 16.19
N ARG A 211 -0.10 -0.26 16.70
CA ARG A 211 0.50 -0.49 18.03
C ARG A 211 0.81 -1.96 18.30
N MET A 212 1.37 -2.65 17.31
CA MET A 212 1.73 -4.06 17.38
C MET A 212 3.19 -4.29 16.93
N SER A 213 3.73 -5.48 17.20
CA SER A 213 5.06 -5.82 16.71
C SER A 213 5.08 -5.97 15.18
N VAL A 214 6.22 -5.67 14.54
CA VAL A 214 6.38 -5.76 13.08
C VAL A 214 6.06 -7.17 12.57
N GLN A 215 6.40 -8.20 13.34
CA GLN A 215 6.16 -9.61 13.03
C GLN A 215 4.68 -10.02 13.10
N GLN A 216 3.85 -9.26 13.81
CA GLN A 216 2.41 -9.53 13.95
C GLN A 216 1.56 -8.87 12.86
N VAL A 217 2.14 -7.93 12.08
CA VAL A 217 1.41 -7.28 10.98
C VAL A 217 1.10 -8.32 9.90
N PRO A 218 -0.19 -8.58 9.59
CA PRO A 218 -0.53 -9.54 8.55
C PRO A 218 -0.06 -9.06 7.18
N ASP A 219 0.52 -9.97 6.39
CA ASP A 219 1.09 -9.65 5.08
C ASP A 219 0.09 -8.99 4.13
N PHE A 220 -1.17 -9.43 4.16
CA PHE A 220 -2.23 -8.87 3.31
C PHE A 220 -2.56 -7.41 3.65
N LYS A 221 -2.21 -6.91 4.85
CA LYS A 221 -2.40 -5.49 5.20
C LYS A 221 -1.28 -4.59 4.64
N VAL A 222 -0.15 -5.17 4.24
CA VAL A 222 0.97 -4.42 3.66
C VAL A 222 0.73 -4.25 2.17
N ARG A 223 0.22 -3.07 1.78
CA ARG A 223 -0.02 -2.71 0.38
C ARG A 223 1.08 -1.83 -0.16
N THR A 224 1.78 -2.30 -1.19
CA THR A 224 2.82 -1.52 -1.85
C THR A 224 2.26 -0.69 -3.00
N PRO A 225 2.93 0.42 -3.38
CA PRO A 225 2.55 1.20 -4.55
C PRO A 225 2.44 0.37 -5.84
N LEU A 226 3.30 -0.63 -6.03
CA LEU A 226 3.17 -1.53 -7.19
C LEU A 226 1.86 -2.31 -7.18
N GLN A 227 1.44 -2.85 -6.03
CA GLN A 227 0.17 -3.58 -5.94
C GLN A 227 -1.02 -2.67 -6.24
N GLN A 228 -1.04 -1.50 -5.61
CA GLN A 228 -2.10 -0.50 -5.81
C GLN A 228 -2.16 -0.05 -7.27
N ALA A 229 -1.01 0.20 -7.90
CA ALA A 229 -0.92 0.57 -9.31
C ALA A 229 -1.48 -0.54 -10.22
N VAL A 230 -1.09 -1.80 -10.00
CA VAL A 230 -1.63 -2.94 -10.77
C VAL A 230 -3.15 -3.08 -10.57
N GLN A 231 -3.65 -2.89 -9.35
CA GLN A 231 -5.09 -2.94 -9.06
C GLN A 231 -5.86 -1.84 -9.83
N LEU A 232 -5.37 -0.59 -9.82
CA LEU A 232 -5.98 0.51 -10.58
C LEU A 232 -5.96 0.24 -12.09
N MET A 233 -4.85 -0.27 -12.61
CA MET A 233 -4.73 -0.66 -14.02
C MET A 233 -5.72 -1.76 -14.42
N LYS A 234 -5.84 -2.81 -13.59
CA LYS A 234 -6.81 -3.90 -13.79
C LYS A 234 -8.24 -3.36 -13.74
N ARG A 235 -8.55 -2.50 -12.77
CA ARG A 235 -9.87 -1.87 -12.64
C ARG A 235 -10.23 -1.04 -13.88
N HIS A 236 -9.31 -0.21 -14.37
CA HIS A 236 -9.51 0.55 -15.59
C HIS A 236 -9.75 -0.38 -16.80
N ARG A 237 -8.98 -1.47 -16.90
CA ARG A 237 -9.17 -2.50 -17.93
C ARG A 237 -10.56 -3.14 -17.85
N ASP A 238 -10.99 -3.54 -16.66
CA ASP A 238 -12.26 -4.23 -16.45
C ASP A 238 -13.45 -3.33 -16.80
N LEU A 239 -13.38 -2.02 -16.48
CA LEU A 239 -14.42 -1.05 -16.86
C LEU A 239 -14.49 -0.79 -18.36
N MET A 240 -13.33 -0.74 -19.02
CA MET A 240 -13.26 -0.47 -20.45
C MET A 240 -13.78 -1.64 -21.30
N TYR A 241 -13.61 -2.88 -20.82
CA TYR A 241 -13.85 -4.08 -21.63
C TYR A 241 -14.95 -5.01 -21.13
N GLY A 242 -15.29 -5.02 -19.83
CA GLY A 242 -16.18 -6.02 -19.25
C GLY A 242 -15.76 -7.45 -19.62
N ASP A 243 -16.67 -8.16 -20.28
CA ASP A 243 -16.50 -9.54 -20.73
C ASP A 243 -15.89 -9.69 -22.13
N ASN A 244 -15.42 -8.61 -22.76
CA ASN A 244 -14.78 -8.67 -24.07
C ASN A 244 -13.56 -9.61 -24.06
N GLU A 245 -13.55 -10.58 -24.96
CA GLU A 245 -12.51 -11.61 -25.07
C GLU A 245 -11.13 -11.04 -25.48
N HIS A 246 -11.09 -9.88 -26.14
CA HIS A 246 -9.85 -9.23 -26.56
C HIS A 246 -9.22 -8.35 -25.45
N LYS A 247 -9.79 -8.35 -24.24
CA LYS A 247 -9.31 -7.51 -23.15
C LYS A 247 -7.85 -7.85 -22.79
N PRO A 248 -6.99 -6.85 -22.52
CA PRO A 248 -5.61 -7.07 -22.11
C PRO A 248 -5.50 -8.03 -20.93
N ILE A 249 -4.77 -9.14 -21.05
CA ILE A 249 -4.71 -10.15 -19.98
C ILE A 249 -3.91 -9.65 -18.76
N SER A 250 -4.32 -10.07 -17.56
CA SER A 250 -3.78 -9.52 -16.31
C SER A 250 -2.30 -9.80 -16.10
N VAL A 251 -1.78 -10.94 -16.58
CA VAL A 251 -0.35 -11.27 -16.47
C VAL A 251 0.53 -10.32 -17.28
N ILE A 252 0.05 -9.81 -18.43
CA ILE A 252 0.78 -8.80 -19.22
C ILE A 252 0.85 -7.50 -18.43
N ILE A 253 -0.29 -6.99 -17.94
CA ILE A 253 -0.36 -5.75 -17.16
C ILE A 253 0.57 -5.83 -15.94
N THR A 254 0.43 -6.91 -15.17
CA THR A 254 1.18 -7.12 -13.92
C THR A 254 2.68 -7.23 -14.17
N THR A 255 3.10 -7.98 -15.20
CA THR A 255 4.52 -8.18 -15.52
C THR A 255 5.18 -6.89 -16.02
N LEU A 256 4.52 -6.17 -16.93
CA LEU A 256 5.04 -4.91 -17.44
C LEU A 256 5.12 -3.84 -16.34
N ALA A 257 4.09 -3.74 -15.49
CA ALA A 257 4.08 -2.81 -14.37
C ALA A 257 5.20 -3.11 -13.36
N ALA A 258 5.43 -4.38 -13.01
CA ALA A 258 6.50 -4.76 -12.10
C ALA A 258 7.90 -4.49 -12.66
N LYS A 259 8.13 -4.78 -13.95
CA LYS A 259 9.39 -4.46 -14.62
C LYS A 259 9.64 -2.95 -14.63
N ALA A 260 8.64 -2.16 -15.00
CA ALA A 260 8.70 -0.70 -14.97
C ALA A 260 8.96 -0.15 -13.57
N TYR A 261 8.23 -0.63 -12.57
CA TYR A 261 8.39 -0.19 -11.18
C TYR A 261 9.80 -0.43 -10.63
N LYS A 262 10.42 -1.57 -10.95
CA LYS A 262 11.81 -1.84 -10.56
C LYS A 262 12.74 -0.73 -11.04
N ASP A 263 12.58 -0.27 -12.28
CA ASP A 263 13.39 0.81 -12.83
C ASP A 263 13.02 2.17 -12.22
N VAL A 264 11.72 2.48 -12.05
CA VAL A 264 11.28 3.71 -11.36
C VAL A 264 11.93 3.84 -9.98
N MET A 265 11.91 2.76 -9.19
CA MET A 265 12.50 2.75 -7.85
C MET A 265 14.03 2.84 -7.85
N SER A 266 14.70 2.50 -8.95
CA SER A 266 16.15 2.65 -9.09
C SER A 266 16.59 4.09 -9.36
N TYR A 267 15.72 4.91 -9.98
CA TYR A 267 16.01 6.30 -10.34
C TYR A 267 15.45 7.33 -9.36
N SER A 268 14.28 7.07 -8.76
CA SER A 268 13.65 8.01 -7.82
C SER A 268 12.74 7.27 -6.84
N SER A 269 13.11 7.26 -5.56
CA SER A 269 12.33 6.66 -4.48
C SER A 269 11.45 7.66 -3.73
N THR A 270 11.39 8.92 -4.17
CA THR A 270 10.81 10.04 -3.40
C THR A 270 9.61 10.71 -4.07
N GLY A 271 9.04 10.10 -5.11
CA GLY A 271 7.82 10.58 -5.78
C GLY A 271 6.55 10.34 -4.97
N THR A 272 5.50 11.10 -5.26
CA THR A 272 4.14 10.82 -4.78
C THR A 272 3.59 9.53 -5.43
N PHE A 273 2.50 8.96 -4.91
CA PHE A 273 1.89 7.80 -5.56
C PHE A 273 1.45 8.09 -7.01
N TYR A 274 0.99 9.32 -7.28
CA TYR A 274 0.68 9.78 -8.64
C TYR A 274 1.91 9.70 -9.56
N ASP A 275 3.06 10.22 -9.09
CA ASP A 275 4.33 10.19 -9.86
C ASP A 275 4.72 8.73 -10.15
N VAL A 276 4.67 7.86 -9.14
CA VAL A 276 5.01 6.44 -9.28
C VAL A 276 4.08 5.74 -10.28
N LEU A 277 2.77 5.94 -10.17
CA LEU A 277 1.79 5.32 -11.08
C LEU A 277 2.01 5.77 -12.53
N LEU A 278 2.20 7.06 -12.75
CA LEU A 278 2.40 7.63 -14.08
C LEU A 278 3.73 7.15 -14.68
N ASP A 279 4.82 7.16 -13.90
CA ASP A 279 6.14 6.70 -14.35
C ASP A 279 6.13 5.21 -14.71
N ILE A 280 5.42 4.36 -13.94
CA ILE A 280 5.24 2.95 -14.28
C ILE A 280 4.56 2.85 -15.65
N LEU A 281 3.40 3.51 -15.82
CA LEU A 281 2.63 3.45 -17.06
C LEU A 281 3.46 3.90 -18.26
N GLU A 282 4.16 5.02 -18.15
CA GLU A 282 4.97 5.56 -19.25
C GLU A 282 6.14 4.65 -19.65
N ARG A 283 6.67 3.87 -18.71
CA ARG A 283 7.80 2.95 -18.94
C ARG A 283 7.37 1.55 -19.37
N MET A 284 6.13 1.11 -19.08
CA MET A 284 5.64 -0.22 -19.47
C MET A 284 5.92 -0.60 -20.95
N PRO A 285 5.71 0.28 -21.95
CA PRO A 285 5.96 -0.06 -23.35
C PRO A 285 7.41 -0.45 -23.65
N ALA A 286 8.39 0.04 -22.89
CA ALA A 286 9.81 -0.25 -23.10
C ALA A 286 10.16 -1.73 -22.83
N TYR A 287 9.32 -2.46 -22.09
CA TYR A 287 9.51 -3.90 -21.83
C TYR A 287 8.75 -4.80 -22.80
N ILE A 288 8.15 -4.23 -23.84
CA ILE A 288 7.62 -4.96 -24.98
C ILE A 288 8.70 -4.92 -26.05
N THR A 289 9.39 -6.05 -26.21
CA THR A 289 10.49 -6.18 -27.19
C THR A 289 10.00 -6.84 -28.47
N THR A 290 10.78 -6.75 -29.55
CA THR A 290 10.48 -7.51 -30.77
C THR A 290 11.57 -8.55 -30.99
N PHE A 291 11.19 -9.82 -31.11
CA PHE A 291 12.08 -10.92 -31.44
C PHE A 291 11.59 -11.61 -32.72
N ASN A 292 12.41 -11.62 -33.78
CA ASN A 292 12.05 -12.17 -35.10
C ASN A 292 10.69 -11.66 -35.65
N GLY A 293 10.40 -10.37 -35.46
CA GLY A 293 9.14 -9.75 -35.90
C GLY A 293 7.93 -10.03 -34.99
N ILE A 294 8.08 -10.81 -33.93
CA ILE A 294 7.03 -11.12 -32.96
C ILE A 294 7.20 -10.25 -31.71
N GLN A 295 6.12 -9.63 -31.25
CA GLN A 295 6.11 -8.90 -29.98
C GLN A 295 6.34 -9.88 -28.82
N TRP A 296 7.27 -9.53 -27.94
CA TRP A 296 7.81 -10.41 -26.92
C TRP A 296 7.79 -9.76 -25.54
N ILE A 297 7.00 -10.35 -24.65
CA ILE A 297 6.92 -10.02 -23.23
C ILE A 297 7.40 -11.26 -22.46
N SER A 298 8.70 -11.31 -22.21
CA SER A 298 9.35 -12.45 -21.57
C SER A 298 8.86 -12.65 -20.13
N ASN A 299 8.50 -13.88 -19.78
CA ASN A 299 8.26 -14.27 -18.39
C ASN A 299 9.59 -14.17 -17.59
N PRO A 300 9.64 -13.36 -16.52
CA PRO A 300 10.85 -13.14 -15.73
C PRO A 300 11.42 -14.39 -15.05
N VAL A 301 10.64 -15.47 -14.94
CA VAL A 301 11.07 -16.75 -14.36
C VAL A 301 11.00 -17.91 -15.35
N ASN A 302 10.79 -17.61 -16.63
CA ASN A 302 10.90 -18.54 -17.75
C ASN A 302 11.17 -17.73 -19.04
N PRO A 303 12.43 -17.40 -19.36
CA PRO A 303 12.75 -16.52 -20.49
C PRO A 303 12.21 -16.99 -21.84
N ASN A 304 11.98 -18.29 -22.00
CA ASN A 304 11.43 -18.91 -23.22
C ASN A 304 9.91 -18.74 -23.36
N GLU A 305 9.20 -18.33 -22.31
CA GLU A 305 7.76 -18.08 -22.36
C GLU A 305 7.48 -16.61 -22.71
N ASN A 306 6.65 -16.41 -23.73
CA ASN A 306 6.17 -15.11 -24.17
C ASN A 306 4.71 -14.93 -23.74
N PHE A 307 4.44 -13.97 -22.86
CA PHE A 307 3.06 -13.65 -22.46
C PHE A 307 2.24 -12.97 -23.56
N ALA A 308 2.88 -12.48 -24.62
CA ALA A 308 2.25 -11.90 -25.81
C ALA A 308 2.18 -12.89 -27.00
N ASP A 309 2.38 -14.19 -26.77
CA ASP A 309 2.33 -15.24 -27.80
C ASP A 309 1.09 -15.15 -28.70
N LYS A 310 -0.08 -14.90 -28.12
CA LYS A 310 -1.35 -14.79 -28.84
C LYS A 310 -1.46 -13.54 -29.72
N TRP A 311 -0.65 -12.51 -29.51
CA TRP A 311 -0.71 -11.28 -30.33
C TRP A 311 -0.28 -11.54 -31.78
N ALA A 312 0.63 -12.50 -31.99
CA ALA A 312 1.03 -12.93 -33.33
C ALA A 312 -0.11 -13.66 -34.06
N LEU A 313 -0.97 -14.37 -33.31
CA LEU A 313 -2.13 -15.08 -33.85
C LEU A 313 -3.30 -14.14 -34.11
N ASP A 314 -3.49 -13.13 -33.25
CA ASP A 314 -4.53 -12.12 -33.38
C ASP A 314 -4.01 -10.71 -33.02
N SER A 315 -3.70 -9.92 -34.05
CA SER A 315 -3.21 -8.54 -33.90
C SER A 315 -4.19 -7.59 -33.18
N ARG A 316 -5.47 -7.95 -33.06
CA ARG A 316 -6.46 -7.15 -32.29
C ARG A 316 -6.11 -7.11 -30.81
N LEU A 317 -5.52 -8.17 -30.27
CA LEU A 317 -5.12 -8.24 -28.86
C LEU A 317 -4.05 -7.19 -28.53
N GLU A 318 -3.05 -7.01 -29.41
CA GLU A 318 -2.04 -5.96 -29.25
C GLU A 318 -2.67 -4.57 -29.39
N LYS A 319 -3.53 -4.36 -30.39
CA LYS A 319 -4.19 -3.08 -30.62
C LYS A 319 -5.03 -2.66 -29.41
N GLU A 320 -5.79 -3.57 -28.84
CA GLU A 320 -6.60 -3.31 -27.65
C GLU A 320 -5.72 -3.09 -26.40
N PHE A 321 -4.60 -3.80 -26.24
CA PHE A 321 -3.61 -3.48 -25.20
C PHE A 321 -3.07 -2.05 -25.33
N ARG A 322 -2.62 -1.66 -26.52
CA ARG A 322 -2.09 -0.31 -26.74
C ARG A 322 -3.16 0.76 -26.54
N ARG A 323 -4.40 0.51 -27.00
CA ARG A 323 -5.55 1.41 -26.81
C ARG A 323 -5.86 1.60 -25.32
N TRP A 324 -5.95 0.51 -24.55
CA TRP A 324 -6.15 0.55 -23.11
C TRP A 324 -5.05 1.35 -22.41
N HIS A 325 -3.79 1.07 -22.74
CA HIS A 325 -2.63 1.74 -22.15
C HIS A 325 -2.66 3.24 -22.41
N SER A 326 -2.90 3.66 -23.66
CA SER A 326 -3.01 5.08 -24.01
C SER A 326 -4.15 5.77 -23.25
N ARG A 327 -5.33 5.14 -23.16
CA ARG A 327 -6.47 5.68 -22.39
C ARG A 327 -6.16 5.82 -20.90
N MET A 328 -5.49 4.84 -20.31
CA MET A 328 -5.07 4.91 -18.91
C MET A 328 -4.09 6.08 -18.68
N VAL A 329 -3.10 6.26 -19.56
CA VAL A 329 -2.15 7.39 -19.48
C VAL A 329 -2.85 8.74 -19.67
N GLU A 330 -3.76 8.85 -20.66
CA GLU A 330 -4.56 10.05 -20.90
C GLU A 330 -5.41 10.43 -19.67
N SER A 331 -5.98 9.44 -18.98
CA SER A 331 -6.79 9.67 -17.77
C SER A 331 -6.02 10.32 -16.61
N LEU A 332 -4.70 10.16 -16.57
CA LEU A 332 -3.81 10.76 -15.56
C LEU A 332 -3.14 12.06 -16.02
N ARG A 333 -3.26 12.40 -17.31
CA ARG A 333 -2.68 13.60 -17.93
C ARG A 333 -3.75 14.59 -18.43
N SER A 334 -5.02 14.38 -18.09
CA SER A 334 -6.13 15.25 -18.52
C SER A 334 -6.06 16.63 -17.84
N ASP A 335 -6.31 17.71 -18.58
CA ASP A 335 -6.33 19.09 -18.04
C ASP A 335 -7.40 19.25 -16.95
N LYS A 336 -8.48 18.47 -17.04
CA LYS A 336 -9.57 18.42 -16.04
C LYS A 336 -9.13 17.94 -14.65
N ILE A 337 -7.95 17.33 -14.53
CA ILE A 337 -7.40 16.87 -13.25
C ILE A 337 -6.99 18.07 -12.36
N ILE A 338 -6.72 19.23 -12.96
CA ILE A 338 -6.45 20.50 -12.26
C ILE A 338 -7.72 21.34 -12.12
N GLY A 339 -8.84 20.84 -12.66
CA GLY A 339 -10.11 21.51 -12.65
C GLY A 339 -10.74 21.55 -11.25
N THR A 340 -12.05 21.78 -11.21
CA THR A 340 -12.79 21.69 -9.96
C THR A 340 -12.82 20.25 -9.43
N GLN A 341 -13.23 20.06 -8.17
CA GLN A 341 -13.41 18.71 -7.61
C GLN A 341 -14.43 17.90 -8.43
N GLU A 342 -15.44 18.56 -9.00
CA GLU A 342 -16.42 17.93 -9.89
C GLU A 342 -15.76 17.45 -11.19
N GLU A 343 -14.94 18.27 -11.84
CA GLU A 343 -14.22 17.89 -13.07
C GLU A 343 -13.24 16.74 -12.82
N LEU A 344 -12.53 16.76 -11.69
CA LEU A 344 -11.66 15.66 -11.28
C LEU A 344 -12.47 14.38 -11.04
N SER A 345 -13.59 14.47 -10.33
CA SER A 345 -14.48 13.34 -10.07
C SER A 345 -14.96 12.74 -11.40
N GLU A 346 -15.43 13.54 -12.36
CA GLU A 346 -15.87 13.06 -13.67
C GLU A 346 -14.80 12.24 -14.41
N VAL A 347 -13.56 12.73 -14.44
CA VAL A 347 -12.44 12.01 -15.10
C VAL A 347 -12.17 10.66 -14.43
N LEU A 348 -12.18 10.65 -13.09
CA LEU A 348 -11.95 9.43 -12.31
C LEU A 348 -13.13 8.47 -12.43
N GLU A 349 -14.37 8.94 -12.49
CA GLU A 349 -15.57 8.11 -12.65
C GLU A 349 -15.54 7.31 -13.95
N LEU A 350 -15.10 7.94 -15.05
CA LEU A 350 -14.92 7.27 -16.34
C LEU A 350 -13.86 6.16 -16.29
N SER A 351 -12.85 6.33 -15.45
CA SER A 351 -11.66 5.47 -15.41
C SER A 351 -11.75 4.35 -14.37
N PHE A 352 -12.40 4.61 -13.24
CA PHE A 352 -12.41 3.74 -12.05
C PHE A 352 -13.81 3.41 -11.54
N GLY A 353 -14.85 3.97 -12.17
CA GLY A 353 -16.24 3.62 -11.97
C GLY A 353 -16.94 4.54 -10.98
N LYS A 354 -18.16 4.95 -11.34
CA LYS A 354 -18.95 5.96 -10.63
C LYS A 354 -19.14 5.68 -9.15
N THR A 355 -19.54 4.46 -8.79
CA THR A 355 -19.83 4.11 -7.39
C THR A 355 -18.59 4.21 -6.50
N THR A 356 -17.47 3.66 -6.97
CA THR A 356 -16.19 3.64 -6.26
C THR A 356 -15.67 5.06 -6.04
N VAL A 357 -15.72 5.89 -7.08
CA VAL A 357 -15.23 7.26 -7.03
C VAL A 357 -16.10 8.11 -6.11
N ASN A 358 -17.43 8.03 -6.23
CA ASN A 358 -18.33 8.75 -5.32
C ASN A 358 -18.13 8.38 -3.86
N GLN A 359 -17.84 7.10 -3.55
CA GLN A 359 -17.51 6.69 -2.18
C GLN A 359 -16.25 7.39 -1.66
N VAL A 360 -15.18 7.43 -2.47
CA VAL A 360 -13.92 8.12 -2.09
C VAL A 360 -14.14 9.62 -1.91
N PHE A 361 -14.82 10.29 -2.84
CA PHE A 361 -15.10 11.73 -2.72
C PHE A 361 -16.03 12.06 -1.53
N ASN A 362 -16.96 11.17 -1.19
CA ASN A 362 -17.78 11.33 0.01
C ASN A 362 -16.95 11.21 1.30
N ILE A 363 -15.99 10.28 1.35
CA ILE A 363 -15.05 10.15 2.47
C ILE A 363 -14.20 11.42 2.58
N GLU A 364 -13.70 11.95 1.46
CA GLU A 364 -12.92 13.19 1.46
C GLU A 364 -13.73 14.41 1.90
N ARG A 365 -15.01 14.48 1.52
CA ARG A 365 -15.92 15.55 1.98
C ARG A 365 -16.18 15.46 3.49
N ASP A 366 -16.39 14.26 4.01
CA ASP A 366 -16.54 14.03 5.46
C ASP A 366 -15.27 14.40 6.21
N ARG A 367 -14.11 13.99 5.70
CA ARG A 367 -12.79 14.39 6.20
C ARG A 367 -12.61 15.90 6.23
N PHE A 368 -12.94 16.60 5.14
CA PHE A 368 -12.88 18.05 5.10
C PHE A 368 -13.77 18.71 6.16
N SER A 369 -15.00 18.21 6.32
CA SER A 369 -15.94 18.69 7.34
C SER A 369 -15.39 18.53 8.76
N LYS A 370 -14.79 17.37 9.07
CA LYS A 370 -14.19 17.12 10.39
C LYS A 370 -12.96 17.99 10.64
N LEU A 371 -12.07 18.13 9.66
CA LEU A 371 -10.91 19.03 9.74
C LEU A 371 -11.35 20.48 9.99
N ARG A 372 -12.43 20.92 9.30
CA ARG A 372 -13.04 22.24 9.52
C ARG A 372 -13.58 22.40 10.94
N ALA A 373 -14.25 21.39 11.48
CA ALA A 373 -14.73 21.41 12.87
C ALA A 373 -13.56 21.52 13.87
N ALA A 374 -12.49 20.76 13.67
CA ALA A 374 -11.27 20.84 14.49
C ALA A 374 -10.63 22.23 14.41
N ALA A 375 -10.46 22.79 13.21
CA ALA A 375 -9.96 24.16 13.04
C ALA A 375 -10.88 25.22 13.66
N GLY A 376 -12.20 25.00 13.65
CA GLY A 376 -13.17 25.84 14.36
C GLY A 376 -12.95 25.84 15.88
N LEU A 377 -12.67 24.69 16.47
CA LEU A 377 -12.31 24.59 17.90
C LEU A 377 -10.98 25.28 18.20
N ILE A 378 -9.99 25.17 17.32
CA ILE A 378 -8.67 25.80 17.49
C ILE A 378 -8.81 27.33 17.44
N SER A 379 -9.43 27.85 16.37
CA SER A 379 -9.62 29.29 16.14
C SER A 379 -10.43 29.98 17.24
N SER A 380 -11.47 29.32 17.75
CA SER A 380 -12.28 29.82 18.88
C SER A 380 -11.60 29.70 20.24
N GLY A 381 -10.43 29.07 20.33
CA GLY A 381 -9.75 28.81 21.60
C GLY A 381 -10.46 27.76 22.46
N ALA A 382 -11.34 26.94 21.87
CA ALA A 382 -12.08 25.87 22.54
C ALA A 382 -11.38 24.50 22.45
N ALA A 383 -10.32 24.36 21.64
CA ALA A 383 -9.61 23.10 21.42
C ALA A 383 -8.86 22.56 22.65
N TYR A 384 -8.81 21.24 22.73
CA TYR A 384 -7.98 20.43 23.62
C TYR A 384 -7.39 19.26 22.80
N THR A 385 -6.17 18.83 23.14
CA THR A 385 -5.46 17.74 22.47
C THR A 385 -5.53 16.47 23.34
N THR A 386 -6.11 15.39 22.80
CA THR A 386 -6.23 14.09 23.47
C THR A 386 -4.89 13.38 23.60
N SER A 387 -4.83 12.33 24.42
CA SER A 387 -3.62 11.49 24.53
C SER A 387 -3.26 10.75 23.24
N SER A 388 -4.22 10.55 22.33
CA SER A 388 -3.99 10.00 20.99
C SER A 388 -3.55 11.04 19.96
N GLY A 389 -3.56 12.34 20.29
CA GLY A 389 -3.17 13.41 19.38
C GLY A 389 -4.29 13.97 18.51
N ASN A 390 -5.56 13.85 18.93
CA ASN A 390 -6.73 14.41 18.23
C ASN A 390 -7.22 15.70 18.90
N ILE A 391 -7.96 16.53 18.15
CA ILE A 391 -8.59 17.75 18.68
C ILE A 391 -10.00 17.43 19.20
N THR A 392 -10.30 17.92 20.39
CA THR A 392 -11.60 17.76 21.04
C THR A 392 -12.03 19.04 21.79
N SER A 393 -13.30 19.13 22.17
CA SER A 393 -13.83 20.15 23.08
C SER A 393 -13.88 19.67 24.54
N VAL A 394 -13.53 18.40 24.80
CA VAL A 394 -13.58 17.78 26.13
C VAL A 394 -12.44 18.28 27.02
N LYS A 395 -12.79 18.87 28.18
CA LYS A 395 -11.85 19.55 29.08
C LYS A 395 -10.88 18.63 29.84
N THR A 396 -11.05 17.31 29.76
CA THR A 396 -10.16 16.33 30.40
C THR A 396 -8.85 16.15 29.63
N ALA A 397 -8.82 16.55 28.36
CA ALA A 397 -7.64 16.55 27.52
C ALA A 397 -6.75 17.79 27.77
N VAL A 398 -5.56 17.86 27.16
CA VAL A 398 -4.62 18.96 27.37
C VAL A 398 -5.10 20.20 26.61
N LYS A 399 -5.19 21.36 27.28
CA LYS A 399 -5.68 22.59 26.64
C LYS A 399 -4.72 23.10 25.57
N ASN A 400 -5.24 23.42 24.38
CA ASN A 400 -4.52 24.16 23.36
C ASN A 400 -4.49 25.64 23.75
N THR A 401 -3.31 26.14 24.14
CA THR A 401 -3.10 27.54 24.53
C THR A 401 -2.65 28.39 23.33
N ALA A 402 -2.81 29.71 23.43
CA ALA A 402 -2.31 30.63 22.41
C ALA A 402 -0.81 30.40 22.16
N HIS A 403 -0.36 30.59 20.91
CA HIS A 403 1.05 30.51 20.48
C HIS A 403 1.96 31.63 21.05
N SER A 404 1.51 32.30 22.11
CA SER A 404 2.23 33.28 22.91
C SER A 404 1.89 33.11 24.39
N PHE A 405 2.90 33.13 25.26
CA PHE A 405 2.69 33.11 26.71
C PHE A 405 3.79 33.89 27.44
N HIS A 406 3.42 34.56 28.53
CA HIS A 406 4.35 35.35 29.35
C HIS A 406 4.83 34.64 30.62
N PHE A 407 4.19 33.55 31.05
CA PHE A 407 4.48 32.91 32.34
C PHE A 407 4.26 31.40 32.33
N GLY A 408 5.30 30.64 32.73
CA GLY A 408 5.18 29.21 33.08
C GLY A 408 4.78 29.02 34.55
N SER A 409 4.11 27.91 34.86
CA SER A 409 3.68 27.56 36.23
C SER A 409 4.88 27.40 37.18
N LYS A 410 4.70 27.77 38.46
CA LYS A 410 5.80 27.81 39.46
C LYS A 410 6.20 26.41 39.90
N VAL A 411 7.21 25.82 39.27
CA VAL A 411 7.96 24.67 39.81
C VAL A 411 9.33 25.17 40.31
N LYS A 412 9.67 24.88 41.57
CA LYS A 412 11.01 25.14 42.13
C LYS A 412 11.87 23.92 41.86
N ILE A 413 12.82 24.02 40.92
CA ILE A 413 13.84 22.99 40.70
C ILE A 413 15.15 23.52 41.31
N PRO A 414 15.72 22.86 42.33
CA PRO A 414 17.00 23.25 42.92
C PRO A 414 18.12 23.23 41.88
N ARG A 415 18.91 24.31 41.81
CA ARG A 415 20.02 24.47 40.83
C ARG A 415 21.35 24.00 41.42
N HIS A 416 21.51 22.69 41.57
CA HIS A 416 22.78 22.05 41.98
C HIS A 416 22.99 20.74 41.21
N GLY A 417 24.23 20.41 40.84
CA GLY A 417 24.57 19.13 40.17
C GLY A 417 23.94 18.95 38.77
N ASP A 418 23.61 17.71 38.40
CA ASP A 418 22.98 17.31 37.11
C ASP A 418 21.49 17.70 36.99
N TYR A 419 21.10 18.89 37.48
CA TYR A 419 19.71 19.34 37.52
C TYR A 419 19.04 19.35 36.12
N LYS A 420 19.79 19.60 35.05
CA LYS A 420 19.30 19.53 33.66
C LYS A 420 18.81 18.13 33.33
N TYR A 421 19.54 17.09 33.73
CA TYR A 421 19.14 15.69 33.47
C TYR A 421 17.87 15.32 34.25
N ALA A 422 17.78 15.74 35.52
CA ALA A 422 16.57 15.55 36.33
C ALA A 422 15.35 16.26 35.72
N TYR A 423 15.52 17.50 35.26
CA TYR A 423 14.47 18.25 34.55
C TYR A 423 14.00 17.53 33.28
N LEU A 424 14.94 17.08 32.43
CA LEU A 424 14.59 16.39 31.19
C LEU A 424 13.91 15.04 31.47
N THR A 425 14.30 14.36 32.56
CA THR A 425 13.64 13.13 33.03
C THR A 425 12.19 13.41 33.45
N HIS A 426 11.95 14.52 34.13
CA HIS A 426 10.59 14.93 34.49
C HIS A 426 9.75 15.31 33.26
N GLN A 427 10.30 16.06 32.31
CA GLN A 427 9.62 16.39 31.05
C GLN A 427 9.31 15.12 30.24
N LYS A 428 10.23 14.16 30.18
CA LYS A 428 10.01 12.85 29.57
C LYS A 428 8.77 12.17 30.17
N GLN A 429 8.72 12.04 31.49
CA GLN A 429 7.61 11.38 32.19
C GLN A 429 6.28 12.09 31.87
N LEU A 430 6.25 13.42 31.97
CA LEU A 430 5.05 14.20 31.65
C LEU A 430 4.57 14.01 30.21
N ILE A 431 5.47 13.93 29.23
CA ILE A 431 5.09 13.68 27.83
C ILE A 431 4.52 12.26 27.69
N GLU A 432 5.21 11.24 28.20
CA GLU A 432 4.81 9.84 28.04
C GLU A 432 3.52 9.50 28.83
N ASP A 433 3.23 10.21 29.92
CA ASP A 433 1.99 10.06 30.70
C ASP A 433 0.77 10.72 30.03
N ASN A 434 1.00 11.73 29.19
CA ASN A 434 -0.08 12.49 28.55
C ASN A 434 -0.30 12.11 27.08
N TYR A 435 0.70 11.55 26.40
CA TYR A 435 0.64 11.27 24.96
C TYR A 435 1.19 9.89 24.60
N ASP A 436 0.28 8.95 24.35
CA ASP A 436 0.57 7.54 24.09
C ASP A 436 1.38 7.31 22.80
N PHE A 437 1.35 8.29 21.88
CA PHE A 437 1.98 8.19 20.57
C PHE A 437 3.45 8.61 20.56
N LEU A 438 3.99 9.18 21.65
CA LEU A 438 5.39 9.59 21.76
C LEU A 438 6.19 8.67 22.70
N LYS A 439 7.41 8.36 22.29
CA LYS A 439 8.43 7.74 23.15
C LYS A 439 9.65 8.64 23.20
N CYS A 440 10.15 8.85 24.41
CA CYS A 440 11.18 9.84 24.69
C CYS A 440 12.45 9.17 25.21
N THR A 441 13.59 9.72 24.82
CA THR A 441 14.92 9.33 25.28
C THR A 441 15.73 10.58 25.60
N ILE A 442 16.72 10.46 26.48
CA ILE A 442 17.62 11.57 26.80
C ILE A 442 19.00 11.16 26.31
N ASP A 443 19.57 11.94 25.40
CA ASP A 443 20.93 11.77 24.90
C ASP A 443 21.66 13.11 24.99
N ARG A 444 22.86 13.12 25.58
CA ARG A 444 23.70 14.32 25.74
C ARG A 444 22.93 15.58 26.20
N LYS A 445 22.10 15.44 27.24
CA LYS A 445 21.23 16.52 27.80
C LYS A 445 20.22 17.10 26.80
N VAL A 446 19.85 16.34 25.76
CA VAL A 446 18.76 16.65 24.85
C VAL A 446 17.66 15.61 25.05
N LEU A 447 16.44 16.08 25.33
CA LEU A 447 15.25 15.22 25.31
C LEU A 447 14.81 15.03 23.86
N ILE A 448 14.82 13.79 23.38
CA ILE A 448 14.42 13.42 22.03
C ILE A 448 13.18 12.55 22.12
N CYS A 449 12.04 13.07 21.66
CA CYS A 449 10.79 12.33 21.56
C CYS A 449 10.47 12.04 20.10
N LYS A 450 10.10 10.79 19.80
CA LYS A 450 9.69 10.34 18.46
C LYS A 450 8.40 9.56 18.55
N GLY A 451 7.57 9.65 17.52
CA GLY A 451 6.26 9.02 17.52
C GLY A 451 5.55 9.11 16.18
N TYR A 452 4.41 8.42 16.07
CA TYR A 452 3.50 8.51 14.93
C TYR A 452 2.18 9.11 15.39
N VAL A 453 1.87 10.31 14.91
CA VAL A 453 0.56 10.96 15.09
C VAL A 453 -0.36 10.48 13.99
N LYS A 454 -1.53 9.94 14.34
CA LYS A 454 -2.58 9.59 13.39
C LYS A 454 -3.86 10.30 13.81
N LEU A 455 -4.19 11.38 13.11
CA LEU A 455 -5.44 12.09 13.31
C LEU A 455 -6.61 11.19 12.92
N GLU A 456 -7.73 11.26 13.65
CA GLU A 456 -8.97 10.58 13.26
C GLU A 456 -9.45 11.01 11.86
N GLU A 457 -9.12 12.25 11.48
CA GLU A 457 -9.48 12.86 10.21
C GLU A 457 -8.43 12.69 9.11
N SER A 458 -7.26 12.10 9.39
CA SER A 458 -6.21 11.94 8.37
C SER A 458 -6.12 10.51 7.83
N ASN A 459 -5.88 10.41 6.53
CA ASN A 459 -5.60 9.15 5.85
C ASN A 459 -4.16 8.66 6.05
N ILE A 460 -3.27 9.51 6.60
CA ILE A 460 -1.86 9.20 6.81
C ILE A 460 -1.45 9.47 8.25
N SER A 461 -0.42 8.75 8.70
CA SER A 461 0.24 9.06 9.96
C SER A 461 1.49 9.91 9.73
N TYR A 462 1.74 10.81 10.68
CA TYR A 462 2.88 11.71 10.71
C TYR A 462 3.92 11.18 11.70
N LYS A 463 5.09 10.81 11.21
CA LYS A 463 6.23 10.55 12.09
C LYS A 463 6.82 11.88 12.50
N VAL A 464 6.83 12.14 13.80
CA VAL A 464 7.28 13.40 14.36
C VAL A 464 8.51 13.21 15.22
N LYS A 465 9.35 14.23 15.29
CA LYS A 465 10.49 14.32 16.21
C LYS A 465 10.41 15.65 16.96
N ILE A 466 10.56 15.59 18.27
CA ILE A 466 10.67 16.77 19.14
C ILE A 466 12.01 16.66 19.86
N GLU A 467 12.83 17.70 19.74
CA GLU A 467 14.10 17.85 20.45
C GLU A 467 13.99 19.03 21.40
N HIS A 468 14.21 18.81 22.68
CA HIS A 468 14.12 19.84 23.71
C HIS A 468 15.40 19.92 24.54
N VAL A 469 15.91 21.15 24.66
CA VAL A 469 16.98 21.53 25.58
C VAL A 469 16.41 22.49 26.61
N VAL A 470 16.90 22.41 27.85
CA VAL A 470 16.46 23.23 28.97
C VAL A 470 16.49 24.71 28.61
N GLY A 471 15.36 25.41 28.79
CA GLY A 471 15.24 26.85 28.54
C GLY A 471 15.20 27.28 27.07
N LYS A 472 15.17 26.34 26.12
CA LYS A 472 15.06 26.63 24.68
C LYS A 472 13.73 26.11 24.11
N GLU A 473 13.31 26.72 23.00
CA GLU A 473 12.15 26.26 22.24
C GLU A 473 12.36 24.83 21.72
N PRO A 474 11.42 23.89 21.91
CA PRO A 474 11.51 22.58 21.31
C PRO A 474 11.54 22.66 19.78
N LYS A 475 12.53 22.00 19.18
CA LYS A 475 12.65 21.86 17.74
C LYS A 475 11.77 20.69 17.32
N THR A 476 10.74 20.99 16.55
CA THR A 476 9.75 20.00 16.13
C THR A 476 9.86 19.78 14.62
N THR A 477 9.95 18.53 14.18
CA THR A 477 10.15 18.16 12.77
C THR A 477 9.19 17.05 12.38
N ILE A 478 8.60 17.17 11.18
CA ILE A 478 7.90 16.05 10.52
C ILE A 478 8.93 15.24 9.75
N LEU A 479 9.17 14.01 10.18
CA LEU A 479 10.10 13.08 9.54
C LEU A 479 9.45 12.35 8.37
N GLU A 480 8.19 11.95 8.52
CA GLU A 480 7.41 11.25 7.49
C GLU A 480 5.95 11.75 7.55
N PRO A 481 5.28 12.03 6.42
CA PRO A 481 5.84 12.10 5.08
C PRO A 481 6.88 13.23 4.96
N LEU A 482 7.79 13.14 3.99
CA LEU A 482 8.71 14.23 3.70
C LEU A 482 7.90 15.39 3.09
N ILE A 483 7.86 16.52 3.81
CA ILE A 483 7.19 17.73 3.36
C ILE A 483 8.26 18.70 2.86
N LYS A 484 8.07 19.24 1.65
CA LYS A 484 8.95 20.26 1.11
C LYS A 484 8.84 21.52 1.98
N PRO A 485 9.94 22.02 2.55
CA PRO A 485 9.92 23.23 3.36
C PRO A 485 9.33 24.41 2.60
N SER A 486 8.44 25.15 3.25
CA SER A 486 7.82 26.34 2.70
C SER A 486 7.35 27.25 3.83
N SER A 487 7.64 28.54 3.69
CA SER A 487 7.17 29.54 4.63
C SER A 487 5.65 29.67 4.64
N LYS A 488 4.98 29.33 3.53
CA LYS A 488 3.51 29.33 3.41
C LYS A 488 2.83 28.35 4.36
N ILE A 489 3.54 27.32 4.81
CA ILE A 489 3.04 26.31 5.76
C ILE A 489 3.80 26.37 7.07
N HIS A 490 4.47 27.49 7.39
CA HIS A 490 5.22 27.66 8.64
C HIS A 490 6.28 26.58 8.87
N MET A 491 7.01 26.19 7.82
CA MET A 491 8.11 25.22 7.89
C MET A 491 9.43 25.86 7.44
N TYR A 492 10.46 25.74 8.29
CA TYR A 492 11.81 26.18 8.01
C TYR A 492 12.53 25.27 7.02
N SER A 493 13.57 25.79 6.37
CA SER A 493 14.38 25.07 5.37
C SER A 493 15.05 23.79 5.88
N ASP A 494 15.22 23.63 7.20
CA ASP A 494 15.74 22.43 7.85
C ASP A 494 14.65 21.41 8.24
N HIS A 495 13.43 21.59 7.71
CA HIS A 495 12.21 20.83 8.00
C HIS A 495 11.62 21.00 9.40
N SER A 496 12.17 21.89 10.24
CA SER A 496 11.54 22.22 11.52
C SER A 496 10.31 23.11 11.35
N LEU A 497 9.36 22.98 12.27
CA LEU A 497 8.11 23.74 12.30
C LEU A 497 8.28 25.04 13.09
N CYS A 498 7.68 26.12 12.61
CA CYS A 498 7.53 27.37 13.35
C CYS A 498 6.25 27.31 14.18
N LEU A 499 6.35 26.76 15.40
CA LEU A 499 5.19 26.55 16.27
C LEU A 499 4.98 27.67 17.29
N SER A 500 5.95 28.54 17.53
CA SER A 500 5.80 29.65 18.48
C SER A 500 6.46 30.92 17.97
N TYR A 501 6.06 32.05 18.55
CA TYR A 501 6.67 33.33 18.23
C TYR A 501 7.79 33.66 19.23
N ALA A 502 9.04 33.52 18.80
CA ALA A 502 10.22 33.64 19.65
C ALA A 502 10.37 35.01 20.36
N LYS A 503 9.83 36.10 19.79
CA LYS A 503 9.90 37.43 20.43
C LYS A 503 8.96 37.58 21.63
N GLU A 504 7.83 36.89 21.62
CA GLU A 504 6.82 36.94 22.70
C GLU A 504 6.87 35.73 23.63
N THR A 505 7.51 34.65 23.20
CA THR A 505 7.56 33.37 23.92
C THR A 505 8.93 33.18 24.57
N LYS A 506 9.02 33.42 25.88
CA LYS A 506 10.24 33.13 26.66
C LYS A 506 10.19 31.69 27.19
N TRP A 507 10.91 30.81 26.51
CA TRP A 507 11.13 29.44 26.97
C TRP A 507 12.00 29.45 28.24
N THR A 508 11.54 28.73 29.26
CA THR A 508 12.25 28.60 30.54
C THR A 508 12.12 27.17 31.05
N GLU A 509 12.84 26.85 32.13
CA GLU A 509 12.69 25.60 32.91
C GLU A 509 11.27 25.37 33.45
N LYS A 510 10.35 26.34 33.31
CA LYS A 510 8.96 26.23 33.75
C LYS A 510 8.00 25.88 32.62
N THR A 511 8.46 25.94 31.38
CA THR A 511 7.61 25.63 30.24
C THR A 511 7.55 24.13 30.05
N LYS A 512 6.35 23.58 29.96
CA LYS A 512 6.15 22.14 29.76
C LYS A 512 5.91 21.86 28.28
N VAL A 513 6.69 20.93 27.73
CA VAL A 513 6.60 20.56 26.31
C VAL A 513 5.24 19.95 25.99
N TYR A 514 4.70 19.15 26.92
CA TYR A 514 3.40 18.50 26.75
C TYR A 514 2.22 19.48 26.77
N GLU A 515 2.31 20.60 27.49
CA GLU A 515 1.21 21.58 27.55
C GLU A 515 1.18 22.53 26.34
N ASN A 516 2.31 22.75 25.67
CA ASN A 516 2.44 23.80 24.65
C ASN A 516 2.82 23.22 23.28
N THR A 517 4.04 22.68 23.16
CA THR A 517 4.59 22.21 21.87
C THR A 517 3.76 21.12 21.22
N ILE A 518 3.32 20.12 22.00
CA ILE A 518 2.58 18.99 21.44
C ILE A 518 1.21 19.43 20.92
N PRO A 519 0.39 20.19 21.68
CA PRO A 519 -0.83 20.78 21.15
C PRO A 519 -0.61 21.61 19.88
N TRP A 520 0.41 22.46 19.83
CA TRP A 520 0.72 23.26 18.63
C TRP A 520 1.17 22.43 17.43
N LEU A 521 1.89 21.34 17.67
CA LEU A 521 2.23 20.37 16.62
C LEU A 521 0.94 19.76 16.04
N ILE A 522 -0.02 19.38 16.88
CA ILE A 522 -1.31 18.84 16.41
C ILE A 522 -2.10 19.90 15.63
N GLU A 523 -2.16 21.15 16.10
CA GLU A 523 -2.77 22.25 15.37
C GLU A 523 -2.15 22.45 13.99
N TRP A 524 -0.81 22.43 13.92
CA TRP A 524 -0.09 22.56 12.66
C TRP A 524 -0.46 21.43 11.69
N ILE A 525 -0.54 20.17 12.17
CA ILE A 525 -0.94 19.04 11.33
C ILE A 525 -2.38 19.23 10.83
N ILE A 526 -3.32 19.67 11.66
CA ILE A 526 -4.71 19.96 11.25
C ILE A 526 -4.75 21.02 10.14
N TYR A 527 -4.02 22.13 10.31
CA TYR A 527 -3.98 23.19 9.29
C TYR A 527 -3.25 22.76 8.02
N TYR A 528 -2.23 21.92 8.12
CA TYR A 528 -1.55 21.34 6.97
C TYR A 528 -2.47 20.35 6.23
N GLU A 529 -3.24 19.55 6.94
CA GLU A 529 -4.25 18.68 6.34
C GLU A 529 -5.33 19.47 5.61
N LEU A 530 -5.82 20.57 6.21
CA LEU A 530 -6.73 21.50 5.54
C LEU A 530 -6.10 22.13 4.30
N TYR A 531 -4.86 22.58 4.40
CA TYR A 531 -4.10 23.14 3.27
C TYR A 531 -4.07 22.19 2.07
N LEU A 532 -3.90 20.89 2.29
CA LEU A 532 -3.86 19.89 1.23
C LEU A 532 -5.21 19.67 0.53
N VAL A 533 -6.33 19.98 1.18
CA VAL A 533 -7.69 19.70 0.64
C VAL A 533 -8.48 20.97 0.29
N ASN A 534 -8.05 22.14 0.74
CA ASN A 534 -8.72 23.43 0.50
C ASN A 534 -8.07 24.26 -0.64
N GLY A 535 -7.26 23.62 -1.49
CA GLY A 535 -6.59 24.29 -2.60
C GLY A 535 -5.32 25.03 -2.21
N ASN A 536 -4.53 24.50 -1.27
CA ASN A 536 -3.25 25.04 -0.84
C ASN A 536 -3.35 26.43 -0.19
N VAL A 537 -4.41 26.65 0.58
CA VAL A 537 -4.62 27.90 1.33
C VAL A 537 -4.35 27.63 2.81
N TRP A 538 -3.31 28.28 3.35
CA TRP A 538 -3.00 28.17 4.76
C TRP A 538 -3.97 29.01 5.59
N GLU A 539 -4.60 28.39 6.58
CA GLU A 539 -5.59 29.03 7.46
C GLU A 539 -5.13 29.08 8.92
N GLY A 540 -3.94 28.56 9.20
CA GLY A 540 -3.34 28.61 10.54
C GLY A 540 -2.96 30.03 10.90
N LYS A 541 -2.88 30.31 12.21
CA LYS A 541 -2.43 31.63 12.69
C LYS A 541 -0.98 31.85 12.27
N GLU A 542 -0.71 33.04 11.71
CA GLU A 542 0.62 33.43 11.27
C GLU A 542 1.22 34.51 12.19
N SER A 543 2.54 34.49 12.36
CA SER A 543 3.27 35.62 12.94
C SER A 543 3.44 36.72 11.88
N PRO A 544 3.28 38.01 12.22
CA PRO A 544 3.45 39.13 11.29
C PRO A 544 4.88 39.29 10.76
N ASP A 545 5.89 38.75 11.45
CA ASP A 545 7.27 38.67 10.97
C ASP A 545 7.54 37.33 10.27
N HIS A 546 7.94 37.36 8.99
CA HIS A 546 8.29 36.17 8.19
C HIS A 546 9.51 35.41 8.74
N LEU A 547 9.54 34.09 8.51
CA LEU A 547 10.62 33.18 8.92
C LEU A 547 11.99 33.64 8.39
N THR A 548 12.97 33.81 9.28
CA THR A 548 14.37 34.05 8.90
C THR A 548 15.27 32.97 9.50
N PRO A 549 16.43 32.67 8.89
CA PRO A 549 17.41 31.75 9.50
C PRO A 549 17.82 32.16 10.93
N ALA A 550 17.78 33.45 11.24
CA ALA A 550 18.10 33.99 12.55
C ALA A 550 17.08 33.64 13.65
N THR A 551 15.84 33.27 13.29
CA THR A 551 14.82 32.80 14.24
C THR A 551 14.80 31.28 14.40
N MET A 552 15.67 30.56 13.70
CA MET A 552 15.74 29.10 13.75
C MET A 552 16.48 28.62 15.01
N ASN A 553 15.93 27.62 15.71
CA ASN A 553 16.57 27.04 16.88
C ASN A 553 17.32 25.73 16.55
N HIS A 554 18.62 25.69 16.84
CA HIS A 554 19.47 24.51 16.59
C HIS A 554 19.51 23.50 17.74
N ASN A 555 18.93 23.79 18.91
CA ASN A 555 18.83 22.90 20.08
C ASN A 555 20.08 22.07 20.42
N VAL A 556 21.23 22.74 20.41
CA VAL A 556 22.48 22.21 20.95
C VAL A 556 22.64 22.71 22.40
N ASP A 557 22.96 21.80 23.33
CA ASP A 557 23.49 22.18 24.65
C ASP A 557 24.98 22.48 24.48
N LEU A 558 25.38 23.73 24.67
CA LEU A 558 26.75 24.20 24.46
C LEU A 558 27.61 24.09 25.74
N GLU A 559 27.05 23.53 26.81
CA GLU A 559 27.64 23.39 28.15
C GLU A 559 27.99 21.95 28.57
#